data_AF-A0A316LGF2-F1
#
_entry.id   AF-A0A316LGF2-F1
#
_cell.length_a   1.000
_cell.length_b   1.000
_cell.length_c   1.000
_cell.angle_alpha   90.00
_cell.angle_beta   90.00
_cell.angle_gamma   90.00
#
_symmetry.space_group_name_H-M   'P 1'
#
loop_
_entity.id
_entity.type
_entity.pdbx_description
1 polymer ?
#
loop_
_entity_poly.entity_id
_entity_poly.type
_entity_poly.pdbx_seq_one_letter_code
_entity_poly.pdbx_strand_id
1 'polypeptide(L)'
;MKTNELKCKNCGATLIVPEGTYRVVCDYCNSSYDIEDAYSSAYKYHKGMLDASSEKFEKQFKMVNDAFNNDPMFKISKAIFIIIFVVIFVIIAIVFVNILNGNL
;
A
#
# COMPACT_ATOMS: atom_id res chain seq x y z
N MET A 1 7.69 -27.73 31.26
CA MET A 1 8.19 -27.23 29.95
C MET A 1 7.20 -27.69 28.89
N LYS A 2 6.77 -26.81 27.98
CA LYS A 2 5.91 -27.21 26.86
C LYS A 2 6.79 -27.74 25.72
N THR A 3 6.37 -28.84 25.12
CA THR A 3 7.10 -29.52 24.05
C THR A 3 6.16 -29.76 22.88
N ASN A 4 6.64 -29.51 21.67
CA ASN A 4 5.92 -29.75 20.43
C ASN A 4 6.37 -31.06 19.80
N GLU A 5 5.42 -31.85 19.30
CA GLU A 5 5.71 -33.02 18.48
C GLU A 5 5.84 -32.59 17.02
N LEU A 6 6.99 -32.89 16.42
CA LEU A 6 7.31 -32.58 15.02
C LEU A 6 7.75 -33.85 14.31
N LYS A 7 7.36 -34.00 13.05
CA LYS A 7 7.89 -35.09 12.22
C LYS A 7 9.15 -34.65 11.49
N CYS A 8 10.17 -35.49 11.50
CA CYS A 8 11.39 -35.28 10.76
C CYS A 8 11.11 -35.21 9.26
N LYS A 9 11.52 -34.12 8.60
CA LYS A 9 11.35 -33.92 7.15
C LYS A 9 12.16 -34.93 6.30
N ASN A 10 13.19 -35.55 6.89
CA ASN A 10 14.09 -36.46 6.18
C ASN A 10 13.71 -37.95 6.35
N CYS A 11 13.42 -38.39 7.57
CA CYS A 11 13.13 -39.81 7.86
C CYS A 11 11.71 -40.08 8.38
N GLY A 12 10.90 -39.06 8.62
CA GLY A 12 9.53 -39.20 9.13
C GLY A 12 9.39 -39.55 10.61
N ALA A 13 10.50 -39.70 11.34
CA ALA A 13 10.48 -39.98 12.78
C ALA A 13 9.80 -38.85 13.58
N THR A 14 9.08 -39.21 14.65
CA THR A 14 8.45 -38.23 15.55
C THR A 14 9.49 -37.73 16.54
N LEU A 15 9.69 -36.42 16.60
CA LEU A 15 10.65 -35.72 17.44
C LEU A 15 9.89 -34.85 18.44
N ILE A 16 10.26 -34.95 19.71
CA ILE A 16 9.73 -34.09 20.77
C ILE A 16 10.73 -32.95 20.95
N VAL A 17 10.34 -31.73 20.59
CA VAL A 17 11.22 -30.57 20.70
C VAL A 17 10.66 -29.55 21.70
N PRO A 18 11.52 -28.84 22.43
CA PRO A 18 11.09 -27.72 23.26
C PRO A 18 10.46 -26.60 22.42
N GLU A 19 9.38 -25.99 22.91
CA GLU A 19 8.87 -24.74 22.32
C GLU A 19 9.97 -23.67 22.29
N GLY A 20 10.11 -22.95 21.15
CA GLY A 20 11.15 -21.94 20.94
C GLY A 20 12.49 -22.47 20.43
N THR A 21 12.57 -23.76 20.09
CA THR A 21 13.76 -24.33 19.44
C THR A 21 13.77 -23.96 17.96
N TYR A 22 14.78 -23.21 17.50
CA TYR A 22 14.88 -22.79 16.10
C TYR A 22 15.52 -23.85 15.19
N ARG A 23 16.35 -24.72 15.76
CA ARG A 23 17.13 -25.72 15.02
C ARG A 23 17.00 -27.09 15.67
N VAL A 24 16.62 -28.08 14.87
CA VAL A 24 16.43 -29.45 15.33
C VAL A 24 17.42 -30.36 14.64
N VAL A 25 18.05 -31.20 15.44
CA VAL A 25 18.84 -32.33 14.96
C VAL A 25 18.00 -33.58 15.19
N CYS A 26 17.80 -34.38 14.15
CA CYS A 26 17.07 -35.63 14.27
C CYS A 26 17.98 -36.73 14.85
N ASP A 27 17.58 -37.31 15.98
CA ASP A 27 18.33 -38.39 16.63
C ASP A 27 18.35 -39.70 15.82
N TYR A 28 17.45 -39.85 14.84
CA TYR A 28 17.32 -41.08 14.06
C TYR A 28 18.15 -41.09 12.77
N CYS A 29 18.28 -39.95 12.09
CA CYS A 29 18.96 -39.86 10.80
C CYS A 29 20.04 -38.78 10.75
N ASN A 30 20.33 -38.14 11.89
CA ASN A 30 21.31 -37.07 12.05
C ASN A 30 21.08 -35.84 11.14
N SER A 31 19.92 -35.72 10.49
CA SER A 31 19.61 -34.54 9.70
C SER A 31 19.36 -33.34 10.62
N SER A 32 20.00 -32.21 10.35
CA SER A 32 19.71 -30.93 11.02
C SER A 32 18.90 -30.02 10.11
N TYR A 33 17.82 -29.44 10.59
CA TYR A 33 17.04 -28.44 9.87
C TYR A 33 16.47 -27.39 10.81
N ASP A 34 16.21 -26.21 10.28
CA ASP A 34 15.57 -25.14 11.03
C ASP A 34 14.05 -25.34 11.02
N ILE A 35 13.42 -25.16 12.18
CA ILE A 35 11.97 -25.16 12.29
C ILE A 35 11.50 -23.79 11.82
N GLU A 36 10.90 -23.76 10.64
CA GLU A 36 10.12 -22.60 10.23
C GLU A 36 8.77 -22.66 10.95
N ASP A 37 8.62 -21.83 11.97
CA ASP A 37 7.36 -21.72 12.70
C ASP A 37 6.24 -21.37 11.72
N ALA A 38 5.08 -22.02 11.85
CA ALA A 38 3.90 -21.70 11.04
C ALA A 38 3.51 -20.20 11.12
N TYR A 39 3.85 -19.54 12.22
CA TYR A 39 3.70 -18.10 12.38
C TYR A 39 4.64 -17.29 11.48
N SER A 40 5.89 -17.73 11.34
CA SER A 40 6.90 -17.05 10.51
C SER A 40 6.59 -17.13 9.01
N SER A 41 6.03 -18.25 8.56
CA SER A 41 5.64 -18.45 7.16
C SER A 41 4.40 -17.61 6.80
N ALA A 42 3.38 -17.59 7.67
CA ALA A 42 2.22 -16.72 7.53
C ALA A 42 2.62 -15.23 7.50
N TYR A 43 3.48 -14.80 8.43
CA TYR A 43 3.99 -13.42 8.45
C TYR A 43 4.74 -13.05 7.16
N LYS A 44 5.66 -13.91 6.68
CA LYS A 44 6.38 -13.68 5.42
C LYS A 44 5.44 -13.61 4.22
N TYR A 45 4.42 -14.46 4.17
CA TYR A 45 3.43 -14.48 3.09
C TYR A 45 2.59 -13.19 3.04
N HIS A 46 2.05 -12.76 4.18
CA HIS A 46 1.29 -11.51 4.26
C HIS A 46 2.16 -10.29 3.97
N LYS A 47 3.40 -10.26 4.47
CA LYS A 47 4.35 -9.19 4.17
C LYS A 47 4.68 -9.13 2.68
N GLY A 48 4.97 -10.27 2.06
CA GLY A 48 5.23 -10.33 0.61
C GLY A 48 4.06 -9.83 -0.24
N MET A 49 2.82 -10.10 0.16
CA MET A 49 1.64 -9.52 -0.50
C MET A 49 1.53 -8.00 -0.30
N LEU A 50 1.78 -7.51 0.91
CA LEU A 50 1.72 -6.08 1.19
C LEU A 50 2.77 -5.31 0.37
N ASP A 51 3.99 -5.85 0.30
CA ASP A 51 5.09 -5.31 -0.49
C ASP A 51 4.76 -5.35 -2.00
N ALA A 52 4.21 -6.46 -2.50
CA ALA A 52 3.77 -6.55 -3.90
C ALA A 52 2.61 -5.60 -4.23
N SER A 53 1.74 -5.33 -3.26
CA SER A 53 0.64 -4.37 -3.39
C SER A 53 1.14 -2.93 -3.41
N SER A 54 2.09 -2.58 -2.52
CA SER A 54 2.65 -1.24 -2.42
C SER A 54 3.48 -0.89 -3.66
N GLU A 55 4.28 -1.81 -4.18
CA GLU A 55 5.04 -1.63 -5.43
C GLU A 55 4.13 -1.38 -6.63
N LYS A 56 3.02 -2.13 -6.74
CA LYS A 56 2.04 -1.93 -7.81
C LYS A 56 1.35 -0.57 -7.67
N PHE A 57 0.96 -0.20 -6.45
CA PHE A 57 0.34 1.09 -6.19
C PHE A 57 1.27 2.26 -6.54
N GLU A 58 2.54 2.20 -6.16
CA GLU A 58 3.53 3.23 -6.50
C GLU A 58 3.68 3.40 -8.03
N LYS A 59 3.74 2.29 -8.77
CA LYS A 59 3.83 2.32 -10.25
C LYS A 59 2.57 2.89 -10.88
N GLN A 60 1.39 2.46 -10.42
CA GLN A 60 0.11 2.98 -10.88
C GLN A 60 -0.01 4.48 -10.59
N PHE A 61 0.37 4.92 -9.38
CA PHE A 61 0.33 6.33 -8.99
C PHE A 61 1.30 7.18 -9.82
N LYS A 62 2.52 6.70 -10.08
CA LYS A 62 3.50 7.39 -10.94
C LYS A 62 2.98 7.56 -12.37
N MET A 63 2.45 6.50 -12.98
CA MET A 63 1.86 6.57 -14.32
C MET A 63 0.67 7.55 -14.40
N VAL A 64 -0.18 7.55 -13.37
CA VAL A 64 -1.29 8.49 -13.25
C VAL A 64 -0.76 9.92 -13.13
N ASN A 65 0.13 10.18 -12.17
CA ASN A 65 0.68 11.51 -11.94
C ASN A 65 1.39 12.07 -13.19
N ASP A 66 2.15 11.22 -13.90
CA ASP A 66 2.86 11.62 -15.11
C ASP A 66 1.89 11.92 -16.28
N ALA A 67 0.79 11.17 -16.41
CA ALA A 67 -0.27 11.52 -17.37
C ALA A 67 -0.91 12.87 -17.03
N PHE A 68 -1.33 13.07 -15.78
CA PHE A 68 -1.96 14.32 -15.33
C PHE A 68 -1.07 15.56 -15.48
N ASN A 69 0.24 15.44 -15.23
CA ASN A 69 1.18 16.58 -15.34
C ASN A 69 1.62 16.88 -16.77
N ASN A 70 1.68 15.86 -17.64
CA ASN A 70 2.06 16.01 -19.03
C ASN A 70 0.87 16.32 -19.94
N ASP A 71 -0.36 16.11 -19.50
CA ASP A 71 -1.54 16.52 -20.25
C ASP A 71 -1.68 18.05 -20.23
N PRO A 72 -1.56 18.72 -21.40
CA PRO A 72 -1.73 20.18 -21.48
C PRO A 72 -3.14 20.62 -21.07
N MET A 73 -4.10 19.69 -21.03
CA MET A 73 -5.50 19.92 -20.70
C MET A 73 -5.71 20.43 -19.26
N PHE A 74 -4.96 19.93 -18.27
CA PHE A 74 -5.14 20.34 -16.88
C PHE A 74 -4.60 21.75 -16.59
N LYS A 75 -3.48 22.12 -17.21
CA LYS A 75 -2.90 23.48 -17.12
C LYS A 75 -3.83 24.52 -17.75
N ILE A 76 -4.41 24.20 -18.91
CA ILE A 76 -5.37 25.06 -19.60
C ILE A 76 -6.68 25.15 -18.80
N SER A 77 -7.17 24.04 -18.24
CA SER A 77 -8.36 23.99 -17.37
C SER A 77 -8.25 24.93 -16.17
N LYS A 78 -7.10 24.90 -15.46
CA LYS A 78 -6.88 25.78 -14.30
C LYS A 78 -6.90 27.27 -14.69
N ALA A 79 -6.27 27.63 -15.81
CA ALA A 79 -6.26 29.02 -16.29
C ALA A 79 -7.66 29.50 -16.70
N ILE A 80 -8.42 28.65 -17.41
CA ILE A 80 -9.81 28.94 -17.80
C ILE A 80 -10.69 29.13 -16.56
N PHE A 81 -10.56 28.27 -15.54
CA PHE A 81 -11.36 28.38 -14.32
C PHE A 81 -11.12 29.70 -13.58
N ILE A 82 -9.86 30.14 -13.49
CA ILE A 82 -9.51 31.43 -12.88
C ILE A 82 -10.13 32.59 -13.67
N ILE A 83 -10.05 32.57 -15.00
CA ILE A 83 -10.61 33.61 -15.87
C ILE A 83 -12.13 33.69 -15.68
N ILE A 84 -12.82 32.55 -15.70
CA ILE A 84 -14.28 32.47 -15.48
C ILE A 84 -14.64 33.06 -14.11
N PHE A 85 -13.90 32.69 -13.07
CA PHE A 85 -14.16 33.18 -11.72
C PHE A 85 -14.02 34.70 -11.62
N VAL A 86 -13.00 35.28 -12.24
CA VAL A 86 -12.80 36.74 -12.29
C VAL A 86 -13.93 37.43 -13.05
N VAL A 87 -14.33 36.92 -14.21
CA VAL A 87 -15.44 37.48 -15.00
C VAL A 87 -16.74 37.49 -14.21
N ILE A 88 -17.06 36.37 -13.52
CA ILE A 88 -18.24 36.28 -12.66
C ILE A 88 -18.17 37.33 -11.54
N PHE A 89 -17.01 37.49 -10.90
CA PHE A 89 -16.84 38.47 -9.82
C PHE A 89 -17.04 39.91 -10.30
N VAL A 90 -16.56 40.23 -11.50
CA VAL A 90 -16.76 41.55 -12.13
C VAL A 90 -18.23 41.79 -12.44
N ILE A 91 -18.95 40.80 -12.99
CA ILE A 91 -20.39 40.90 -13.25
C ILE A 91 -21.16 41.15 -11.96
N ILE A 92 -20.85 40.42 -10.90
CA ILE A 92 -21.47 40.61 -9.57
C ILE A 92 -21.23 42.02 -9.06
N ALA A 93 -19.99 42.53 -9.18
CA ALA A 93 -19.66 43.89 -8.74
C ALA A 93 -20.43 44.96 -9.51
N ILE A 94 -20.58 44.81 -10.84
CA ILE A 94 -21.36 45.75 -11.67
C ILE A 94 -22.84 45.74 -11.26
N VAL A 95 -23.42 44.56 -11.10
CA VAL A 95 -24.82 44.41 -10.64
C VAL A 95 -25.00 45.06 -9.27
N PHE A 96 -24.05 44.84 -8.35
CA PHE A 96 -24.09 45.42 -7.01
C PHE A 96 -24.03 46.96 -7.03
N VAL A 97 -23.18 47.55 -7.86
CA VAL A 97 -23.10 49.01 -8.04
C VAL A 97 -24.39 49.57 -8.63
N ASN A 98 -24.99 48.90 -9.62
CA ASN A 98 -26.28 49.33 -10.19
C ASN A 98 -27.41 49.32 -9.16
N ILE A 99 -27.46 48.28 -8.31
CA ILE A 99 -28.41 48.19 -7.19
C ILE A 99 -28.20 49.36 -6.21
N LEU A 100 -26.96 49.69 -5.87
CA LEU A 100 -26.65 50.81 -4.96
C LEU A 100 -27.01 52.19 -5.55
N ASN A 101 -26.87 52.36 -6.86
CA ASN A 101 -27.20 53.60 -7.55
C ASN A 101 -28.71 53.76 -7.85
N GLY A 102 -29.54 52.77 -7.46
CA GLY A 102 -30.98 52.79 -7.72
C GLY A 102 -31.36 52.67 -9.20
N ASN A 103 -30.40 52.25 -10.05
CA ASN A 103 -30.55 52.11 -11.49
C ASN A 103 -30.81 50.63 -11.78
N LEU A 104 -32.02 50.16 -11.49
CA LEU A 104 -32.48 48.81 -11.77
C LEU A 104 -33.39 48.78 -13.00
#